data_AF-A0A9X4MBS9-F1
#
_entry.id   AF-A0A9X4MBS9-F1
#
_cell.length_a   1.000
_cell.length_b   1.000
_cell.length_c   1.000
_cell.angle_alpha   90.00
_cell.angle_beta   90.00
_cell.angle_gamma   90.00
#
_symmetry.space_group_name_H-M   'P 1'
#
loop_
_entity.id
_entity.type
_entity.pdbx_description
1 polymer ?
#
loop_
_entity_poly.entity_id
_entity_poly.type
_entity_poly.pdbx_seq_one_letter_code
_entity_poly.pdbx_strand_id
1 'polypeptide(L)' 'MRSQKVRVSTMDLRIAAIAISNNLVLLTRNTGDFSKVPSLITEDWTV' A
#
# COMPACT_ATOMS: atom_id res chain seq x y z
N MET A 1 12.90 4.05 -16.43
CA MET A 1 11.65 3.86 -15.67
C MET A 1 11.30 5.17 -14.98
N ARG A 2 10.13 5.77 -15.27
CA ARG A 2 9.70 6.99 -14.58
C ARG A 2 9.35 6.63 -13.14
N SER A 3 10.08 7.18 -12.17
CA SER A 3 9.71 7.07 -10.75
C SER A 3 8.38 7.79 -10.56
N GLN A 4 7.29 7.03 -10.43
CA GLN A 4 6.00 7.60 -10.06
C GLN A 4 6.16 8.10 -8.62
N LYS A 5 6.12 9.42 -8.43
CA LYS A 5 6.11 10.01 -7.07
C LYS A 5 4.74 9.75 -6.45
N VAL A 6 4.60 8.58 -5.85
CA VAL A 6 3.45 8.22 -5.03
C VAL A 6 3.45 9.15 -3.82
N ARG A 7 2.43 10.00 -3.69
CA ARG A 7 2.25 10.89 -2.54
C ARG A 7 1.61 10.12 -1.39
N VAL A 8 2.44 9.35 -0.70
CA VAL A 8 2.10 8.51 0.46
C VAL A 8 3.17 8.75 1.54
N SER A 9 2.80 8.62 2.81
CA SER A 9 3.75 8.83 3.90
C SER A 9 4.93 7.84 3.80
N THR A 10 6.12 8.23 4.28
CA THR A 10 7.29 7.35 4.26
C THR A 10 7.08 6.06 5.05
N MET A 11 6.22 6.07 6.07
CA MET A 11 5.90 4.88 6.85
C MET A 11 5.00 3.93 6.05
N ASP A 12 3.96 4.45 5.42
CA ASP A 12 3.03 3.66 4.60
C ASP A 12 3.76 3.03 3.39
N LEU A 13 4.73 3.74 2.79
CA LEU A 13 5.56 3.15 1.74
C LEU A 13 6.39 1.96 2.23
N ARG A 14 6.89 1.98 3.47
CA ARG A 14 7.62 0.83 4.04
C ARG A 14 6.69 -0.34 4.31
N ILE A 15 5.49 -0.08 4.84
CA ILE A 15 4.47 -1.12 5.04
C ILE A 15 4.10 -1.77 3.70
N ALA A 16 3.82 -0.96 2.68
CA ALA A 16 3.49 -1.45 1.35
C ALA A 16 4.64 -2.25 0.72
N ALA A 17 5.89 -1.80 0.87
CA ALA A 17 7.06 -2.50 0.37
C ALA A 17 7.20 -3.90 0.99
N ILE A 18 6.96 -4.03 2.30
CA ILE A 18 6.98 -5.33 3.00
C ILE A 18 5.86 -6.24 2.47
N ALA A 19 4.65 -5.73 2.29
CA ALA A 19 3.53 -6.51 1.78
C ALA A 19 3.81 -7.01 0.35
N ILE A 20 4.29 -6.13 -0.53
CA ILE A 20 4.63 -6.48 -1.91
C ILE A 20 5.78 -7.50 -1.96
N SER A 21 6.86 -7.30 -1.19
CA SER A 21 8.03 -8.19 -1.24
C SER A 21 7.72 -9.61 -0.75
N ASN A 22 6.69 -9.77 0.08
CA ASN A 22 6.25 -11.04 0.62
C ASN A 22 4.95 -11.55 -0.01
N ASN A 23 4.46 -10.86 -1.06
CA ASN A 23 3.25 -11.23 -1.79
C ASN A 23 2.00 -11.37 -0.88
N LEU A 24 1.85 -10.44 0.07
CA LEU A 24 0.80 -10.40 1.10
C LEU A 24 -0.35 -9.45 0.71
N VAL A 25 -1.52 -9.68 1.33
CA VAL A 25 -2.65 -8.74 1.36
C VAL A 25 -2.54 -7.85 2.58
N LEU A 26 -2.63 -6.53 2.41
CA LEU A 26 -2.61 -5.56 3.50
C LEU A 26 -4.04 -5.25 3.97
N LEU A 27 -4.37 -5.64 5.20
CA LEU A 27 -5.61 -5.23 5.85
C LEU A 27 -5.50 -3.79 6.36
N THR A 28 -6.37 -2.89 5.89
CA THR A 28 -6.34 -1.49 6.27
C THR A 28 -7.67 -0.78 6.04
N ARG A 29 -8.04 0.12 6.96
CA ARG A 29 -9.11 1.12 6.74
C ARG A 29 -8.62 2.33 5.93
N ASN A 30 -7.31 2.51 5.79
CA ASN A 30 -6.72 3.63 5.06
C ASN A 30 -6.57 3.31 3.56
N THR A 31 -7.64 2.81 2.94
CA THR A 31 -7.64 2.44 1.52
C THR A 31 -7.32 3.63 0.61
N GLY A 32 -7.66 4.85 1.04
CA GLY A 32 -7.37 6.09 0.30
C GLY A 32 -5.88 6.36 0.08
N ASP A 33 -5.02 6.12 1.08
CA ASP A 33 -3.57 6.30 0.90
C ASP A 33 -2.92 5.10 0.24
N PHE A 34 -3.30 3.88 0.65
CA PHE A 34 -2.68 2.67 0.12
C PHE A 34 -3.06 2.36 -1.33
N SER A 35 -4.23 2.81 -1.80
CA SER A 35 -4.62 2.71 -3.22
C SER A 35 -3.70 3.47 -4.17
N LYS A 36 -2.90 4.42 -3.67
CA LYS A 36 -1.92 5.16 -4.47
C LYS A 36 -0.64 4.33 -4.72
N VAL A 37 -0.45 3.20 -4.03
CA VAL A 37 0.73 2.34 -4.19
C VAL A 37 0.44 1.26 -5.25
N PRO A 38 1.13 1.28 -6.40
CA PRO A 38 0.92 0.28 -7.44
C PRO A 38 1.25 -1.14 -6.97
N SER A 39 0.46 -2.12 -7.41
CA SER A 39 0.64 -3.56 -7.14
C SER A 39 0.44 -3.99 -5.68
N LEU A 40 0.03 -3.08 -4.78
CA LEU A 40 -0.36 -3.43 -3.43
C LEU A 40 -1.80 -3.96 -3.44
N ILE A 41 -2.01 -5.15 -2.86
CA ILE A 41 -3.35 -5.69 -2.65
C ILE A 41 -3.79 -5.31 -1.25
N THR A 42 -4.98 -4.71 -1.14
CA THR A 42 -5.54 -4.27 0.14
C THR A 42 -6.96 -4.78 0.33
N GLU A 43 -7.33 -5.09 1.56
CA GLU A 43 -8.70 -5.40 1.96
C GLU A 43 -9.09 -4.56 3.19
N ASP A 44 -10.37 -4.25 3.32
CA ASP A 44 -10.96 -3.64 4.51
C ASP A 44 -11.98 -4.61 5.10
N TRP A 45 -11.76 -5.03 6.33
CA TRP A 45 -12.62 -5.99 7.06
C TRP A 45 -13.44 -5.31 8.16
N THR A 46 -13.53 -3.98 8.15
CA THR A 46 -14.41 -3.30 9.09
C THR A 46 -15.88 -3.49 8.73
N VAL A 47 -16.68 -3.76 9.75
CA VAL A 47 -18.13 -4.03 9.65
C VAL A 47 -18.91 -2.73 9.80
#